data_AF-A0AAW2WN27-F1
#
_entry.id   AF-A0AAW2WN27-F1
#
_cell.length_a   1.000
_cell.length_b   1.000
_cell.length_c   1.000
_cell.angle_alpha   90.00
_cell.angle_beta   90.00
_cell.angle_gamma   90.00
#
_symmetry.space_group_name_H-M   'P 1'
#
loop_
_entity.id
_entity.type
_entity.pdbx_description
1 polymer ?
#
loop_
_entity_poly.entity_id
_entity_poly.type
_entity_poly.pdbx_seq_one_letter_code
_entity_poly.pdbx_strand_id
1 'polypeptide(L)'
;MASAAAVDTMPDALRQSRYHMKRCFARLTGLGRRLMKFQHIKDEIEQTIEDKIERSKVLEGSLGDILSSTQEAAVVPPYVAFAIRHSPGIWDYVKVHADSLSVDIITSTDYLKFKETLFDEDWAKDENALEIDFGAFNVGIPSLALPSSIGDGLGYVSKFMTSMNTKGPESAKPLVEYLLTLDHHGEKLMINETLNTVGKLQAALLIADVFISALPKDTPYQNFEQK
;
A
#
# COMPACT_ATOMS: atom_id res chain seq x y z
N MET A 1 0.85 8.24 8.57
CA MET A 1 1.75 8.95 9.49
C MET A 1 2.40 8.03 10.55
N ALA A 2 2.33 6.70 10.43
CA ALA A 2 2.94 5.78 11.41
C ALA A 2 4.27 5.13 10.97
N SER A 3 4.72 5.27 9.70
CA SER A 3 5.92 4.54 9.21
C SER A 3 7.25 5.26 9.49
N ALA A 4 7.28 6.60 9.50
CA ALA A 4 8.51 7.35 9.78
C ALA A 4 9.11 7.05 11.17
N ALA A 5 8.24 6.81 12.17
CA ALA A 5 8.66 6.70 13.57
C ALA A 5 9.65 5.55 13.86
N ALA A 6 9.54 4.42 13.16
CA ALA A 6 10.40 3.26 13.45
C ALA A 6 11.79 3.41 12.80
N VAL A 7 11.84 3.92 11.58
CA VAL A 7 13.09 4.20 10.86
C VAL A 7 13.87 5.34 11.50
N ASP A 8 13.16 6.38 11.95
CA ASP A 8 13.74 7.52 12.66
C ASP A 8 14.48 7.10 13.94
N THR A 9 14.12 5.95 14.53
CA THR A 9 14.80 5.42 15.72
C THR A 9 16.02 4.57 15.41
N MET A 10 16.24 4.18 14.14
CA MET A 10 17.39 3.35 13.74
C MET A 10 18.76 3.98 14.09
N PRO A 11 19.00 5.28 13.84
CA PRO A 11 20.27 5.92 14.22
C PRO A 11 20.54 5.79 15.73
N ASP A 12 19.52 5.97 16.56
CA ASP A 12 19.65 5.89 18.01
C ASP A 12 19.81 4.44 18.48
N ALA A 13 19.10 3.49 17.86
CA ALA A 13 19.27 2.06 18.10
C ALA A 13 20.71 1.60 17.80
N LEU A 14 21.28 2.03 16.67
CA LEU A 14 22.67 1.74 16.31
C LEU A 14 23.67 2.38 17.28
N ARG A 15 23.37 3.56 17.82
CA ARG A 15 24.22 4.24 18.83
C ARG A 15 24.23 3.50 20.17
N GLN A 16 23.10 2.97 20.62
CA GLN A 16 23.00 2.24 21.90
C GLN A 16 23.88 0.98 21.91
N SER A 17 24.07 0.32 20.77
CA SER A 17 24.88 -0.89 20.64
C SER A 17 26.07 -0.70 19.69
N ARG A 18 26.64 0.52 19.64
CA ARG A 18 27.66 0.95 18.66
C ARG A 18 28.83 -0.02 18.50
N TYR A 19 29.34 -0.58 19.59
CA TYR A 19 30.47 -1.52 19.55
C TYR A 19 30.11 -2.80 18.79
N HIS A 20 29.00 -3.46 19.16
CA HIS A 20 28.52 -4.66 18.48
C HIS A 20 28.11 -4.37 17.04
N MET A 21 27.48 -3.21 16.80
CA MET A 21 27.03 -2.83 15.46
C MET A 21 28.17 -2.57 14.51
N LYS A 22 29.24 -1.87 14.93
CA LYS A 22 30.43 -1.73 14.10
C LYS A 22 31.01 -3.09 13.71
N ARG A 23 31.12 -4.03 14.66
CA ARG A 23 31.62 -5.39 14.38
C ARG A 23 30.69 -6.16 13.44
N CYS A 24 29.38 -6.06 13.64
CA CYS A 24 28.38 -6.74 12.82
C CYS A 24 28.41 -6.20 11.38
N PHE A 25 28.38 -4.89 11.21
CA PHE A 25 28.42 -4.26 9.89
C PHE A 25 29.76 -4.47 9.17
N ALA A 26 30.88 -4.51 9.89
CA ALA A 26 32.17 -4.88 9.32
C ALA A 26 32.18 -6.33 8.79
N ARG A 27 31.53 -7.27 9.50
CA ARG A 27 31.35 -8.64 9.00
C ARG A 27 30.41 -8.70 7.80
N LEU A 28 29.31 -7.95 7.85
CA LEU A 28 28.38 -7.84 6.73
C LEU A 28 29.12 -7.37 5.47
N THR A 29 29.87 -6.28 5.52
CA THR A 29 30.59 -5.77 4.34
C THR A 29 31.83 -6.58 3.97
N GLY A 30 32.50 -7.22 4.95
CA GLY A 30 33.74 -7.99 4.72
C GLY A 30 33.57 -9.22 3.82
N LEU A 31 32.36 -9.78 3.77
CA LEU A 31 32.00 -10.89 2.87
C LEU A 31 31.64 -10.44 1.44
N GLY A 32 31.79 -9.14 1.12
CA GLY A 32 31.59 -8.60 -0.22
C GLY A 32 30.13 -8.38 -0.61
N ARG A 33 29.90 -8.14 -1.91
CA ARG A 33 28.59 -7.82 -2.47
C ARG A 33 27.64 -9.00 -2.40
N ARG A 34 26.47 -8.82 -1.79
CA ARG A 34 25.43 -9.87 -1.75
C ARG A 34 24.07 -9.32 -1.35
N LEU A 35 23.05 -10.12 -1.63
CA LEU A 35 21.71 -9.94 -1.07
C LEU A 35 21.53 -10.90 0.11
N MET A 36 20.95 -10.40 1.19
CA MET A 36 20.74 -11.13 2.44
C MET A 36 19.27 -11.13 2.82
N LYS A 37 18.80 -12.24 3.39
CA LYS A 37 17.49 -12.33 4.04
C LYS A 37 17.66 -12.15 5.55
N PHE A 38 16.54 -11.95 6.25
CA PHE A 38 16.51 -11.83 7.72
C PHE A 38 17.36 -12.90 8.44
N GLN A 39 17.23 -14.18 8.05
CA GLN A 39 17.97 -15.26 8.69
C GLN A 39 19.49 -15.06 8.62
N HIS A 40 20.01 -14.64 7.47
CA HIS A 40 21.45 -14.36 7.32
C HIS A 40 21.90 -13.19 8.20
N ILE A 41 21.07 -12.16 8.35
CA ILE A 41 21.38 -11.00 9.20
C ILE A 41 21.39 -11.43 10.67
N LYS A 42 20.42 -12.24 11.07
CA LYS A 42 20.33 -12.81 12.42
C LYS A 42 21.55 -13.66 12.73
N ASP A 43 21.95 -14.55 11.81
CA ASP A 43 23.12 -15.42 11.99
C ASP A 43 24.41 -14.59 12.18
N GLU A 44 24.58 -13.49 11.44
CA GLU A 44 25.74 -12.60 11.61
C GLU A 44 25.76 -11.89 12.97
N ILE A 45 24.59 -11.49 13.48
CA ILE A 45 24.49 -10.89 14.82
C ILE A 45 24.82 -11.93 15.89
N GLU A 46 24.29 -13.14 15.76
CA GLU A 46 24.56 -14.24 16.69
C GLU A 46 26.04 -14.62 16.72
N GLN A 47 26.73 -14.56 15.57
CA GLN A 47 28.18 -14.79 15.48
C GLN A 47 29.01 -13.60 15.96
N THR A 48 28.46 -12.38 15.95
CA THR A 48 29.18 -11.17 16.38
C THR A 48 29.13 -10.98 17.90
N ILE A 49 28.00 -11.32 18.52
CA ILE A 49 27.75 -11.12 19.95
C ILE A 49 27.78 -12.48 20.65
N GLU A 50 28.96 -12.85 21.17
CA GLU A 50 29.19 -14.12 21.86
C GLU A 50 28.45 -14.19 23.21
N ASP A 51 28.37 -13.06 23.93
CA ASP A 51 27.67 -12.98 25.20
C ASP A 51 26.15 -13.08 24.98
N LYS A 52 25.54 -14.11 25.59
CA LYS A 52 24.11 -14.39 25.42
C LYS A 52 23.22 -13.28 26.00
N ILE A 53 23.63 -12.65 27.10
CA ILE A 53 22.85 -11.61 27.79
C ILE A 53 22.90 -10.32 26.95
N GLU A 54 24.07 -9.91 26.48
CA GLU A 54 24.21 -8.75 25.59
C GLU A 54 23.45 -8.98 24.28
N ARG A 55 23.55 -10.18 23.71
CA ARG A 55 22.83 -10.54 22.49
C ARG A 55 21.32 -10.46 22.66
N SER A 56 20.78 -11.03 23.74
CA SER A 56 19.35 -10.91 24.05
C SER A 56 18.93 -9.46 24.19
N LYS A 57 19.71 -8.64 24.90
CA LYS A 57 19.42 -7.21 25.07
C LYS A 57 19.37 -6.44 23.74
N VAL A 58 20.22 -6.79 22.78
CA VAL A 58 20.21 -6.17 21.44
C VAL A 58 19.00 -6.63 20.62
N LEU A 59 18.69 -7.93 20.65
CA LEU A 59 17.59 -8.52 19.89
C LEU A 59 16.20 -8.21 20.47
N GLU A 60 16.11 -7.92 21.77
CA GLU A 60 14.87 -7.50 22.45
C GLU A 60 14.71 -5.97 22.46
N GLY A 61 15.70 -5.23 21.97
CA GLY A 61 15.65 -3.77 21.85
C GLY A 61 15.09 -3.30 20.50
N SER A 62 15.07 -1.98 20.31
CA SER A 62 14.56 -1.33 19.08
C SER A 62 15.27 -1.80 17.82
N LEU A 63 16.56 -2.14 17.91
CA LEU A 63 17.28 -2.70 16.78
C LEU A 63 16.74 -4.08 16.38
N GLY A 64 16.45 -4.94 17.35
CA GLY A 64 15.86 -6.26 17.09
C GLY A 64 14.50 -6.16 16.40
N ASP A 65 13.68 -5.18 16.79
CA ASP A 65 12.39 -4.89 16.14
C ASP A 65 12.57 -4.46 14.67
N ILE A 66 13.54 -3.59 14.39
CA ILE A 66 13.87 -3.16 13.02
C ILE A 66 14.36 -4.34 12.18
N LEU A 67 15.26 -5.14 12.74
CA LEU A 67 15.85 -6.29 12.04
C LEU A 67 14.82 -7.38 11.78
N SER A 68 13.94 -7.68 12.74
CA SER A 68 12.86 -8.66 12.56
C SER A 68 11.82 -8.22 11.52
N SER A 69 11.64 -6.90 11.36
CA SER A 69 10.80 -6.31 10.31
C SER A 69 11.50 -6.23 8.95
N THR A 70 12.83 -6.44 8.88
CA THR A 70 13.60 -6.38 7.64
C THR A 70 13.30 -7.59 6.77
N GLN A 71 12.87 -7.34 5.53
CA GLN A 71 12.58 -8.41 4.56
C GLN A 71 13.85 -8.87 3.85
N GLU A 72 14.70 -7.91 3.47
CA GLU A 72 15.98 -8.16 2.83
C GLU A 72 16.96 -7.01 3.08
N ALA A 73 18.25 -7.31 2.95
CA ALA A 73 19.32 -6.34 2.97
C ALA A 73 20.27 -6.56 1.79
N ALA A 74 20.54 -5.51 1.03
CA ALA A 74 21.56 -5.48 0.00
C ALA A 74 22.86 -4.97 0.61
N VAL A 75 23.98 -5.64 0.33
CA VAL A 75 25.30 -5.25 0.81
C VAL A 75 26.14 -4.84 -0.40
N VAL A 76 26.51 -3.57 -0.47
CA VAL A 76 27.50 -3.04 -1.42
C VAL A 76 28.51 -2.24 -0.61
N PRO A 77 29.67 -2.83 -0.23
CA PRO A 77 30.62 -2.17 0.66
C PRO A 77 30.98 -0.75 0.20
N PRO A 78 31.04 0.24 1.10
CA PRO A 78 30.93 0.14 2.57
C PRO A 78 29.49 0.20 3.11
N TYR A 79 28.47 0.10 2.26
CA TYR A 79 27.06 0.29 2.63
C TYR A 79 26.28 -1.02 2.75
N VAL A 80 25.29 -0.99 3.64
CA VAL A 80 24.23 -1.99 3.73
C VAL A 80 22.90 -1.28 3.65
N ALA A 81 22.08 -1.61 2.65
CA ALA A 81 20.75 -1.07 2.49
C ALA A 81 19.69 -2.10 2.92
N PHE A 82 18.68 -1.68 3.68
CA PHE A 82 17.63 -2.52 4.23
C PHE A 82 16.28 -2.15 3.63
N ALA A 83 15.50 -3.16 3.26
CA ALA A 83 14.08 -3.02 2.95
C ALA A 83 13.27 -3.53 4.15
N ILE A 84 12.62 -2.60 4.85
CA ILE A 84 11.96 -2.84 6.12
C ILE A 84 10.44 -2.79 5.91
N ARG A 85 9.72 -3.76 6.48
CA ARG A 85 8.26 -3.87 6.37
C ARG A 85 7.64 -4.00 7.75
N HIS A 86 7.43 -2.87 8.41
CA HIS A 86 6.81 -2.82 9.75
C HIS A 86 5.34 -3.22 9.77
N SER A 87 4.64 -3.02 8.66
CA SER A 87 3.22 -3.37 8.54
C SER A 87 2.88 -3.78 7.10
N PRO A 88 1.84 -4.60 6.90
CA PRO A 88 1.41 -4.95 5.55
C PRO A 88 1.10 -3.69 4.71
N GLY A 89 1.75 -3.59 3.54
CA GLY A 89 1.56 -2.46 2.61
C GLY A 89 2.40 -1.22 2.94
N ILE A 90 3.19 -1.24 4.01
CA ILE A 90 4.06 -0.13 4.43
C ILE A 90 5.51 -0.60 4.37
N TRP A 91 6.31 0.13 3.60
CA TRP A 91 7.72 -0.15 3.40
C TRP A 91 8.54 1.09 3.66
N ASP A 92 9.69 0.89 4.29
CA ASP A 92 10.69 1.91 4.47
C ASP A 92 12.05 1.36 4.04
N TYR A 93 12.87 2.25 3.46
CA TYR A 93 14.17 1.88 2.93
C TYR A 93 15.25 2.75 3.56
N VAL A 94 16.31 2.10 4.02
CA VAL A 94 17.45 2.78 4.66
C VAL A 94 18.76 2.25 4.16
N LYS A 95 19.75 3.14 4.06
CA LYS A 95 21.12 2.81 3.73
C LYS A 95 22.02 3.18 4.89
N VAL A 96 22.82 2.23 5.36
CA VAL A 96 23.70 2.41 6.51
C VAL A 96 25.15 2.25 6.08
N HIS A 97 26.00 3.19 6.46
CA HIS A 97 27.44 3.08 6.26
C HIS A 97 28.06 2.23 7.36
N ALA A 98 28.80 1.18 7.02
CA ALA A 98 29.31 0.20 7.99
C ALA A 98 30.24 0.79 9.06
N ASP A 99 31.15 1.70 8.68
CA ASP A 99 32.13 2.25 9.64
C ASP A 99 31.58 3.36 10.53
N SER A 100 30.89 4.36 9.95
CA SER A 100 30.34 5.50 10.68
C SER A 100 29.04 5.16 11.41
N LEU A 101 28.32 4.13 10.95
CA LEU A 101 26.93 3.82 11.30
C LEU A 101 25.98 5.00 11.01
N SER A 102 26.30 5.84 10.02
CA SER A 102 25.37 6.85 9.52
C SER A 102 24.24 6.18 8.75
N VAL A 103 23.02 6.63 8.98
CA VAL A 103 21.80 6.10 8.37
C VAL A 103 21.23 7.16 7.46
N ASP A 104 21.01 6.80 6.20
CA ASP A 104 20.32 7.60 5.21
C ASP A 104 18.97 6.95 4.92
N ILE A 105 17.87 7.68 5.07
CA ILE A 105 16.56 7.25 4.59
C ILE A 105 16.55 7.45 3.08
N ILE A 106 16.20 6.41 2.33
CA ILE A 106 16.25 6.41 0.86
C ILE A 106 14.88 6.06 0.28
N THR A 107 14.69 6.37 -1.00
CA THR A 107 13.45 6.01 -1.71
C THR A 107 13.47 4.53 -2.15
N SER A 108 12.32 4.01 -2.59
CA SER A 108 12.25 2.70 -3.24
C SER A 108 13.14 2.64 -4.49
N THR A 109 13.17 3.72 -5.28
CA THR A 109 13.99 3.83 -6.48
C THR A 109 15.47 3.75 -6.14
N ASP A 110 15.92 4.50 -5.13
CA ASP A 110 17.30 4.45 -4.64
C ASP A 110 17.69 3.05 -4.13
N TYR A 111 16.78 2.38 -3.42
CA TYR A 111 17.01 1.02 -2.93
C TYR A 111 17.14 0.01 -4.08
N LEU A 112 16.29 0.11 -5.10
CA LEU A 112 16.33 -0.77 -6.26
C LEU A 112 17.63 -0.55 -7.07
N LYS A 113 18.03 0.69 -7.33
CA LYS A 113 19.33 1.00 -7.97
C LYS A 113 20.51 0.46 -7.16
N PHE A 114 20.46 0.60 -5.83
CA PHE A 114 21.47 0.02 -4.95
C PHE A 114 21.52 -1.52 -5.05
N LYS A 115 20.37 -2.17 -5.20
CA LYS A 115 20.27 -3.62 -5.39
C LYS A 115 20.76 -4.06 -6.77
N GLU A 116 20.51 -3.28 -7.81
CA GLU A 116 21.01 -3.51 -9.17
C GLU A 116 22.55 -3.46 -9.24
N THR A 117 23.17 -2.57 -8.44
CA THR A 117 24.64 -2.43 -8.30
C THR A 117 25.31 -3.74 -7.86
N LEU A 118 24.56 -4.67 -7.25
CA LEU A 118 25.07 -6.02 -6.92
C LEU A 118 25.43 -6.84 -8.16
N PHE A 119 24.76 -6.58 -9.28
CA PHE A 119 24.87 -7.35 -10.52
C PHE A 119 25.54 -6.54 -11.62
N ASP A 120 25.12 -5.30 -11.82
CA ASP A 120 25.62 -4.42 -12.88
C ASP A 120 25.65 -2.96 -12.39
N GLU A 121 26.87 -2.42 -12.26
CA GLU A 121 27.06 -1.04 -11.81
C GLU A 121 26.75 -0.01 -12.89
N ASP A 122 26.95 -0.34 -14.16
CA ASP A 122 26.75 0.58 -15.27
C ASP A 122 25.24 0.75 -15.50
N TRP A 123 24.50 -0.37 -15.44
CA TRP A 123 23.03 -0.35 -15.45
C TRP A 123 22.46 0.46 -14.29
N ALA A 124 22.95 0.24 -13.06
CA ALA A 124 22.44 0.94 -11.87
C ALA A 124 22.64 2.47 -11.91
N LYS A 125 23.57 2.95 -12.75
CA LYS A 125 23.88 4.38 -12.94
C LYS A 125 23.32 4.95 -14.24
N ASP A 126 22.65 4.15 -15.06
CA ASP A 126 22.06 4.63 -16.31
C ASP A 126 20.85 5.54 -16.02
N GLU A 127 20.98 6.81 -16.38
CA GLU A 127 19.92 7.80 -16.24
C GLU A 127 18.73 7.53 -17.18
N ASN A 128 18.91 6.68 -18.20
CA ASN A 128 17.89 6.29 -19.16
C ASN A 128 17.25 4.92 -18.86
N ALA A 129 17.60 4.30 -17.73
CA ALA A 129 16.98 3.04 -17.32
C ALA A 129 15.45 3.22 -17.16
N LEU A 130 14.69 2.30 -17.75
CA LEU A 130 13.22 2.36 -17.72
C LEU A 130 12.69 2.13 -16.30
N GLU A 131 12.01 3.12 -15.74
CA GLU A 131 11.28 3.03 -14.48
C GLU A 131 9.77 2.99 -14.74
N ILE A 132 9.09 1.98 -14.17
CA ILE A 132 7.63 1.81 -14.31
C ILE A 132 6.96 2.26 -13.01
N ASP A 133 6.37 3.46 -13.03
CA ASP A 133 5.65 4.01 -11.88
C ASP A 133 4.13 4.07 -12.13
N PHE A 134 3.38 3.17 -11.47
CA PHE A 134 1.91 3.19 -11.49
C PHE A 134 1.32 4.21 -10.50
N GLY A 135 2.10 4.70 -9.53
CA GLY A 135 1.69 5.72 -8.58
C GLY A 135 1.29 7.03 -9.26
N ALA A 136 1.95 7.37 -10.37
CA ALA A 136 1.64 8.54 -11.20
C ALA A 136 0.21 8.54 -11.77
N PHE A 137 -0.43 7.37 -11.93
CA PHE A 137 -1.80 7.25 -12.46
C PHE A 137 -2.88 7.27 -11.39
N ASN A 138 -2.53 7.17 -10.11
CA ASN A 138 -3.48 7.08 -8.99
C ASN A 138 -4.00 8.45 -8.52
N VAL A 139 -3.87 9.50 -9.32
CA VAL A 139 -4.32 10.86 -8.97
C VAL A 139 -5.85 10.88 -8.88
N GLY A 140 -6.37 11.22 -7.69
CA GLY A 140 -7.81 11.37 -7.46
C GLY A 140 -8.54 10.10 -7.05
N ILE A 141 -7.87 8.93 -7.03
CA ILE A 141 -8.40 7.70 -6.42
C ILE A 141 -7.94 7.71 -4.96
N PRO A 142 -8.86 7.86 -4.00
CA PRO A 142 -8.46 7.86 -2.60
C PRO A 142 -8.04 6.44 -2.19
N SER A 143 -6.94 6.34 -1.43
CA SER A 143 -6.34 5.07 -1.01
C SER A 143 -6.75 4.70 0.42
N LEU A 144 -6.97 3.41 0.66
CA LEU A 144 -7.10 2.88 2.01
C LEU A 144 -5.75 2.96 2.74
N ALA A 145 -5.74 3.61 3.91
CA ALA A 145 -4.51 3.79 4.70
C ALA A 145 -4.34 2.75 5.83
N LEU A 146 -5.37 1.96 6.12
CA LEU A 146 -5.36 0.98 7.21
C LEU A 146 -5.02 -0.42 6.68
N PRO A 147 -3.99 -1.10 7.23
CA PRO A 147 -3.67 -2.48 6.84
C PRO A 147 -4.84 -3.46 7.00
N SER A 148 -5.73 -3.22 7.97
CA SER A 148 -6.91 -4.05 8.18
C SER A 148 -7.96 -3.95 7.08
N SER A 149 -7.87 -2.95 6.19
CA SER A 149 -8.78 -2.78 5.05
C SER A 149 -8.28 -3.47 3.78
N ILE A 150 -7.09 -4.08 3.80
CA ILE A 150 -6.57 -4.83 2.66
C ILE A 150 -7.52 -5.99 2.33
N GLY A 151 -7.99 -6.03 1.09
CA GLY A 151 -8.96 -7.02 0.61
C GLY A 151 -10.43 -6.57 0.65
N ASP A 152 -10.76 -5.47 1.35
CA ASP A 152 -12.13 -4.90 1.40
C ASP A 152 -12.32 -3.73 0.42
N GLY A 153 -11.93 -3.94 -0.84
CA GLY A 153 -12.04 -2.93 -1.88
C GLY A 153 -13.49 -2.53 -2.18
N LEU A 154 -14.40 -3.50 -2.21
CA LEU A 154 -15.82 -3.25 -2.50
C LEU A 154 -16.49 -2.42 -1.39
N GLY A 155 -16.22 -2.75 -0.12
CA GLY A 155 -16.75 -1.99 1.01
C GLY A 155 -16.29 -0.54 0.97
N TYR A 156 -15.02 -0.31 0.60
CA TYR A 156 -14.49 1.04 0.42
C TYR A 156 -15.11 1.80 -0.75
N VAL A 157 -15.13 1.19 -1.95
CA VAL A 157 -15.72 1.80 -3.15
C VAL A 157 -17.19 2.13 -2.91
N SER A 158 -17.94 1.23 -2.27
CA SER A 158 -19.35 1.47 -1.93
C SER A 158 -19.53 2.69 -1.02
N LYS A 159 -18.74 2.80 0.06
CA LYS A 159 -18.76 3.98 0.96
C LYS A 159 -18.35 5.25 0.23
N PHE A 160 -17.32 5.19 -0.61
CA PHE A 160 -16.85 6.32 -1.39
C PHE A 160 -17.91 6.80 -2.38
N MET A 161 -18.50 5.89 -3.17
CA MET A 161 -19.59 6.18 -4.10
C MET A 161 -20.81 6.77 -3.38
N THR A 162 -21.18 6.23 -2.23
CA THR A 162 -22.26 6.79 -1.39
C THR A 162 -21.95 8.21 -0.95
N SER A 163 -20.71 8.50 -0.53
CA SER A 163 -20.28 9.85 -0.17
C SER A 163 -20.25 10.81 -1.35
N MET A 164 -20.00 10.31 -2.57
CA MET A 164 -20.01 11.13 -3.78
C MET A 164 -21.44 11.47 -4.22
N ASN A 165 -22.34 10.48 -4.19
CA ASN A 165 -23.75 10.60 -4.56
C ASN A 165 -24.61 11.40 -3.56
N THR A 166 -24.01 11.93 -2.49
CA THR A 166 -24.71 12.73 -1.46
C THR A 166 -24.25 14.19 -1.43
N LYS A 167 -23.35 14.60 -2.32
CA LYS A 167 -22.76 15.96 -2.35
C LYS A 167 -23.65 17.02 -3.00
N GLY A 168 -24.80 16.64 -3.56
CA GLY A 168 -25.74 17.58 -4.17
C GLY A 168 -26.77 16.91 -5.09
N PRO A 169 -27.76 17.67 -5.58
CA PRO A 169 -28.85 17.14 -6.38
C PRO A 169 -28.40 16.49 -7.70
N GLU A 170 -27.30 16.98 -8.30
CA GLU A 170 -26.76 16.44 -9.56
C GLU A 170 -25.74 15.30 -9.35
N SER A 171 -25.39 14.98 -8.10
CA SER A 171 -24.37 13.95 -7.83
C SER A 171 -24.82 12.54 -8.21
N ALA A 172 -26.12 12.29 -8.28
CA ALA A 172 -26.71 11.04 -8.75
C ALA A 172 -26.88 10.96 -10.28
N LYS A 173 -26.51 12.00 -11.04
CA LYS A 173 -26.67 12.01 -12.51
C LYS A 173 -25.96 10.84 -13.21
N PRO A 174 -24.73 10.43 -12.83
CA PRO A 174 -24.08 9.26 -13.44
C PRO A 174 -24.87 7.96 -13.24
N LEU A 175 -25.60 7.82 -12.13
CA LEU A 175 -26.46 6.67 -11.89
C LEU A 175 -27.67 6.68 -12.83
N VAL A 176 -28.30 7.84 -13.03
CA VAL A 176 -29.41 7.99 -13.99
C VAL A 176 -28.93 7.68 -15.40
N GLU A 177 -27.78 8.21 -15.82
CA GLU A 177 -27.18 7.94 -17.12
C GLU A 177 -26.88 6.45 -17.30
N TYR A 178 -26.30 5.80 -16.29
CA TYR A 178 -26.07 4.36 -16.32
C TYR A 178 -27.36 3.58 -16.52
N LEU A 179 -28.40 3.87 -15.74
CA LEU A 179 -29.69 3.18 -15.83
C LEU A 179 -30.36 3.37 -17.21
N LEU A 180 -30.26 4.56 -17.84
CA LEU A 180 -30.77 4.81 -19.20
C LEU A 180 -30.06 3.99 -20.28
N THR A 181 -28.77 3.70 -20.06
CA THR A 181 -27.96 2.93 -21.02
C THR A 181 -28.18 1.43 -20.94
N LEU A 182 -28.88 0.94 -19.91
CA LEU A 182 -29.11 -0.50 -19.74
C LEU A 182 -30.01 -1.03 -20.86
N ASP A 183 -29.44 -1.97 -21.60
CA ASP A 183 -30.06 -2.64 -22.73
C ASP A 183 -29.61 -4.10 -22.73
N HIS A 184 -30.54 -5.01 -23.02
CA HIS A 184 -30.23 -6.41 -23.24
C HIS A 184 -30.97 -6.89 -24.49
N HIS A 185 -30.23 -7.31 -25.52
CA HIS A 185 -30.79 -7.75 -26.79
C HIS A 185 -31.72 -6.73 -27.49
N GLY A 186 -31.46 -5.43 -27.32
CA GLY A 186 -32.28 -4.37 -27.91
C GLY A 186 -33.53 -4.02 -27.07
N GLU A 187 -33.71 -4.68 -25.93
CA GLU A 187 -34.73 -4.32 -24.95
C GLU A 187 -34.14 -3.38 -23.91
N LYS A 188 -34.74 -2.20 -23.77
CA LYS A 188 -34.40 -1.21 -22.76
C LYS A 188 -34.80 -1.71 -21.37
N LEU A 189 -33.90 -1.58 -20.41
CA LEU A 189 -34.12 -2.01 -19.02
C LEU A 189 -34.16 -0.81 -18.07
N MET A 190 -34.80 -1.00 -16.92
CA MET A 190 -34.88 -0.07 -15.78
C MET A 190 -35.64 1.24 -16.05
N ILE A 191 -35.12 2.14 -16.89
CA ILE A 191 -35.69 3.46 -17.17
C ILE A 191 -35.53 3.84 -18.65
N ASN A 192 -36.27 4.87 -19.09
CA ASN A 192 -36.24 5.34 -20.48
C ASN A 192 -35.98 6.85 -20.56
N GLU A 193 -35.87 7.40 -21.78
CA GLU A 193 -35.56 8.81 -22.06
C GLU A 193 -36.50 9.82 -21.38
N THR A 194 -37.71 9.42 -20.98
CA THR A 194 -38.61 10.30 -20.23
C THR A 194 -38.13 10.56 -18.80
N LEU A 195 -37.34 9.65 -18.21
CA LEU A 195 -36.80 9.71 -16.85
C LEU A 195 -35.32 10.11 -16.82
N ASN A 196 -34.89 10.94 -17.78
CA ASN A 196 -33.49 11.25 -18.03
C ASN A 196 -32.81 12.24 -17.07
N THR A 197 -33.48 12.66 -16.00
CA THR A 197 -32.91 13.53 -14.97
C THR A 197 -33.20 12.99 -13.58
N VAL A 198 -32.35 13.35 -12.60
CA VAL A 198 -32.52 12.94 -11.20
C VAL A 198 -33.91 13.31 -10.68
N GLY A 199 -34.35 14.54 -10.92
CA GLY A 199 -35.67 15.01 -10.46
C GLY A 199 -36.85 14.28 -11.11
N LYS A 200 -36.78 13.98 -12.42
CA LYS A 200 -37.85 13.22 -13.11
C LYS A 200 -37.93 11.79 -12.60
N LEU A 201 -36.77 11.14 -12.44
CA LEU A 201 -36.72 9.78 -11.90
C LEU A 201 -37.24 9.73 -10.46
N GLN A 202 -36.85 10.69 -9.61
CA GLN A 202 -37.32 10.78 -8.23
C GLN A 202 -38.85 10.94 -8.15
N ALA A 203 -39.42 11.84 -8.96
CA ALA A 203 -40.85 12.06 -9.01
C ALA A 203 -41.62 10.80 -9.47
N ALA A 204 -41.12 10.12 -10.52
CA ALA A 204 -41.71 8.89 -11.02
C ALA A 204 -41.64 7.75 -9.99
N LEU A 205 -40.51 7.58 -9.30
CA LEU A 205 -40.36 6.57 -8.25
C LEU A 205 -41.31 6.79 -7.08
N LEU A 206 -41.56 8.05 -6.67
CA LEU A 206 -42.53 8.35 -5.62
C LEU A 206 -43.97 7.98 -6.03
N ILE A 207 -44.35 8.27 -7.27
CA ILE A 207 -45.68 7.90 -7.80
C ILE A 207 -45.81 6.38 -7.89
N ALA A 208 -44.78 5.71 -8.40
CA ALA A 208 -44.73 4.26 -8.53
C ALA A 208 -44.79 3.56 -7.16
N ASP A 209 -44.06 4.05 -6.16
CA ASP A 209 -44.07 3.50 -4.79
C ASP A 209 -45.46 3.55 -4.16
N VAL A 210 -46.15 4.70 -4.26
CA VAL A 210 -47.52 4.86 -3.77
C VAL A 210 -48.50 3.93 -4.50
N PHE A 211 -48.37 3.81 -5.82
CA PHE A 211 -49.24 2.98 -6.63
C PHE A 211 -49.04 1.47 -6.36
N ILE A 212 -47.78 1.00 -6.37
CA ILE A 212 -47.44 -0.42 -6.18
C ILE A 212 -47.71 -0.86 -4.75
N SER A 213 -47.48 -0.01 -3.75
CA SER A 213 -47.73 -0.33 -2.34
C SER A 213 -49.21 -0.62 -2.03
N ALA A 214 -50.14 -0.19 -2.89
CA ALA A 214 -51.56 -0.48 -2.75
C ALA A 214 -51.98 -1.85 -3.33
N LEU A 215 -51.10 -2.50 -4.11
CA LEU A 215 -51.39 -3.79 -4.76
C LEU A 215 -51.03 -4.97 -3.84
N PRO A 216 -51.66 -6.14 -4.00
CA PRO A 216 -51.21 -7.39 -3.39
C PRO A 216 -49.75 -7.70 -3.73
N LYS A 217 -48.97 -8.23 -2.78
CA LYS A 217 -47.53 -8.49 -2.94
C LYS A 217 -47.17 -9.49 -4.04
N ASP A 218 -48.13 -10.32 -4.44
CA ASP A 218 -48.02 -11.36 -5.47
C ASP A 218 -48.55 -10.90 -6.83
N THR A 219 -48.93 -9.62 -6.98
CA THR A 219 -49.42 -9.08 -8.26
C THR A 219 -48.33 -9.18 -9.34
N PRO A 220 -48.57 -9.89 -10.46
CA PRO A 220 -47.60 -9.98 -11.56
C PRO A 220 -47.34 -8.62 -12.22
N TYR A 221 -46.09 -8.39 -12.64
CA TYR A 221 -45.66 -7.14 -13.29
C TYR A 221 -46.51 -6.79 -14.52
N GLN A 222 -46.92 -7.78 -15.32
CA GLN A 222 -47.74 -7.60 -16.52
C GLN A 222 -49.07 -6.91 -16.24
N ASN A 223 -49.59 -6.98 -15.00
CA ASN A 223 -50.85 -6.35 -14.63
C ASN A 223 -50.74 -4.83 -14.46
N PHE A 224 -49.52 -4.30 -14.35
CA PHE A 224 -49.28 -2.86 -14.15
C PHE A 224 -48.15 -2.29 -15.01
N GLU A 225 -47.64 -3.05 -15.97
CA GLU A 225 -46.57 -2.63 -16.90
C GLU A 225 -46.88 -1.34 -17.67
N GLN A 226 -48.14 -1.11 -18.05
CA GLN A 226 -48.56 0.05 -18.85
C GLN A 226 -48.94 1.30 -18.02
N LYS A 227 -48.80 1.24 -16.69
CA LYS A 227 -49.23 2.30 -15.77
C LYS A 227 -48.07 3.21 -15.37
#